data_AF-A0A814EDK0-F1
#
_entry.id   AF-A0A814EDK0-F1
#
_cell.length_a   1.000
_cell.length_b   1.000
_cell.length_c   1.000
_cell.angle_alpha   90.00
_cell.angle_beta   90.00
_cell.angle_gamma   90.00
#
_symmetry.space_group_name_H-M   'P 1'
#
loop_
_entity.id
_entity.type
_entity.pdbx_description
1 polymer ?
#
loop_
_entity_poly.entity_id
_entity_poly.type
_entity_poly.pdbx_seq_one_letter_code
_entity_poly.pdbx_strand_id
1 'polypeptide(L)'
;MALLHEIKTDACPFRFCNVYRRPSSRKIYYDSLFKFLLENSWKDISLILSGDFSINTEKAPTDFREILQTSSLTRAFKCFTTHKRTKIDNIFCSKEWDEPSTKTHLEIGKSPHFLLEAKSNFQIENQPKQEQSQLDYENCDLNLLRRIVSVVDSKFYLSNDVNEKTEILLNHYSNCIKACVPLKKLSSKIQPNFRPSKTTKQLIQYKKKEFYKMKRQQSLVKTIQYEKLRNKVLNSIRGDKYRHFSKTKAQFSDSKIFWKGLNRFYKGF
;
A
#
# COMPACT_ATOMS: atom_id res chain seq x y z
N MET A 1 -16.12 15.64 -6.94
CA MET A 1 -15.41 14.36 -7.13
C MET A 1 -15.50 13.58 -5.83
N ALA A 2 -15.99 12.34 -5.87
CA ALA A 2 -15.87 11.43 -4.74
C ALA A 2 -14.38 11.06 -4.60
N LEU A 3 -13.80 11.22 -3.42
CA LEU A 3 -12.48 10.65 -3.14
C LEU A 3 -12.69 9.17 -2.84
N LEU A 4 -12.59 8.36 -3.88
CA LEU A 4 -12.55 6.90 -3.80
C LEU A 4 -11.07 6.51 -3.76
N HIS A 5 -10.59 6.18 -2.57
CA HIS A 5 -9.24 5.62 -2.42
C HIS A 5 -9.36 4.11 -2.35
N GLU A 6 -8.94 3.46 -3.44
CA GLU A 6 -8.76 2.01 -3.47
C GLU A 6 -7.43 1.64 -2.83
N ILE A 7 -7.49 0.78 -1.82
CA ILE A 7 -6.31 0.09 -1.30
C ILE A 7 -6.31 -1.30 -1.90
N LYS A 8 -5.52 -1.47 -2.97
CA LYS A 8 -5.24 -2.81 -3.53
C LYS A 8 -4.32 -3.54 -2.59
N THR A 9 -4.85 -4.55 -1.92
CA THR A 9 -4.04 -5.55 -1.24
C THR A 9 -3.96 -6.77 -2.15
N ASP A 10 -2.82 -6.96 -2.82
CA ASP A 10 -2.58 -8.08 -3.75
C ASP A 10 -2.67 -9.47 -3.10
N ALA A 11 -2.93 -9.53 -1.80
CA ALA A 11 -2.96 -10.72 -0.95
C ALA A 11 -4.25 -10.87 -0.13
N CYS A 12 -5.33 -10.15 -0.43
CA CYS A 12 -6.57 -10.22 0.35
C CYS A 12 -7.77 -10.47 -0.57
N PRO A 13 -8.70 -11.39 -0.24
CA PRO A 13 -9.95 -11.56 -1.00
C PRO A 13 -10.94 -10.40 -0.77
N PHE A 14 -10.41 -9.26 -0.33
CA PHE A 14 -11.13 -8.04 -0.03
C PHE A 14 -10.53 -6.88 -0.80
N ARG A 15 -11.40 -5.99 -1.27
CA ARG A 15 -11.01 -4.64 -1.67
C ARG A 15 -11.56 -3.65 -0.67
N PHE A 16 -10.67 -2.82 -0.15
CA PHE A 16 -11.02 -1.73 0.75
C PHE A 16 -11.08 -0.43 -0.03
N CYS A 17 -12.24 0.20 0.01
CA CYS A 17 -12.50 1.48 -0.62
C CYS A 17 -12.89 2.47 0.46
N ASN A 18 -12.05 3.49 0.68
CA ASN A 18 -12.41 4.60 1.53
C ASN A 18 -13.23 5.61 0.72
N VAL A 19 -14.33 6.08 1.29
CA VAL A 19 -15.30 6.91 0.60
C VAL A 19 -15.56 8.19 1.38
N TYR A 20 -15.51 9.32 0.69
CA TYR A 20 -15.90 10.61 1.24
C TYR A 20 -16.89 11.33 0.31
N ARG A 21 -18.08 11.61 0.83
CA ARG A 21 -19.09 12.45 0.17
C ARG A 21 -19.14 13.81 0.85
N ARG A 22 -18.92 14.88 0.07
CA ARG A 22 -19.19 16.24 0.56
C ARG A 22 -20.71 16.43 0.75
N PRO A 23 -21.19 17.05 1.85
CA PRO A 23 -22.62 17.19 2.13
C PRO A 23 -23.46 17.73 0.97
N SER A 24 -22.92 18.68 0.19
CA SER A 24 -23.59 19.35 -0.94
C SER A 24 -23.48 18.64 -2.30
N SER A 25 -22.78 17.50 -2.42
CA SER A 25 -22.45 16.92 -3.73
C SER A 25 -23.25 15.68 -4.11
N ARG A 26 -24.52 15.58 -3.70
CA ARG A 26 -25.32 14.34 -3.74
C ARG A 26 -25.38 13.67 -5.12
N LYS A 27 -25.90 14.36 -6.14
CA LYS A 27 -26.16 13.78 -7.48
C LYS A 27 -24.87 13.30 -8.15
N ILE A 28 -23.89 14.19 -8.27
CA ILE A 28 -22.58 13.89 -8.87
C ILE A 28 -21.89 12.70 -8.16
N TYR A 29 -22.04 12.61 -6.84
CA TYR A 29 -21.46 11.53 -6.06
C TYR A 29 -22.15 10.18 -6.31
N TYR A 30 -23.48 10.15 -6.40
CA TYR A 30 -24.22 8.91 -6.70
C TYR A 30 -23.91 8.38 -8.09
N ASP A 31 -23.89 9.24 -9.09
CA ASP A 31 -23.54 8.86 -10.46
C ASP A 31 -22.11 8.29 -10.52
N SER A 32 -21.17 8.92 -9.80
CA SER A 32 -19.78 8.46 -9.73
C SER A 32 -19.63 7.13 -8.99
N LEU A 33 -20.34 6.96 -7.87
CA LEU A 33 -20.31 5.74 -7.07
C LEU A 33 -20.95 4.58 -7.83
N PHE A 34 -22.10 4.80 -8.47
CA PHE A 34 -22.78 3.79 -9.26
C PHE A 34 -21.95 3.36 -10.46
N LYS A 35 -21.36 4.31 -11.19
CA LYS A 35 -20.44 4.02 -12.28
C LYS A 35 -19.24 3.20 -11.80
N PHE A 36 -18.63 3.57 -10.68
CA PHE A 36 -17.51 2.81 -10.09
C PHE A 36 -17.92 1.37 -9.73
N LEU A 37 -19.09 1.17 -9.15
CA LEU A 37 -19.58 -0.16 -8.76
C LEU A 37 -19.95 -1.03 -9.97
N LEU A 38 -20.48 -0.43 -11.04
CA LEU A 38 -20.78 -1.12 -12.30
C LEU A 38 -19.52 -1.51 -13.08
N GLU A 39 -18.56 -0.59 -13.21
CA GLU A 39 -17.32 -0.81 -13.97
C GLU A 39 -16.43 -1.89 -13.35
N ASN A 40 -16.69 -2.24 -12.09
CA ASN A 40 -15.92 -3.24 -11.40
C ASN A 40 -16.84 -4.37 -10.91
N SER A 41 -17.15 -5.33 -11.79
CA SER A 41 -17.89 -6.53 -11.40
C SER A 41 -17.05 -7.43 -10.49
N TRP A 42 -17.28 -7.35 -9.17
CA TRP A 42 -16.48 -8.03 -8.15
C TRP A 42 -16.92 -9.48 -7.87
N LYS A 43 -17.13 -10.30 -8.90
CA LYS A 43 -17.72 -11.65 -8.73
C LYS A 43 -16.94 -12.53 -7.75
N ASP A 44 -15.62 -12.37 -7.68
CA ASP A 44 -14.74 -13.22 -6.86
C ASP A 44 -14.08 -12.49 -5.67
N ILE A 45 -14.35 -11.19 -5.50
CA ILE A 45 -13.70 -10.36 -4.48
C ILE A 45 -14.75 -9.68 -3.62
N SER A 46 -14.57 -9.73 -2.31
CA SER A 46 -15.47 -9.04 -1.38
C SER A 46 -15.12 -7.55 -1.34
N LEU A 47 -16.07 -6.68 -1.65
CA LEU A 47 -15.88 -5.24 -1.56
C LEU A 47 -16.24 -4.76 -0.16
N ILE A 48 -15.41 -3.89 0.42
CA ILE A 48 -15.66 -3.18 1.66
C ILE A 48 -15.56 -1.68 1.37
N LEU A 49 -16.69 -0.98 1.48
CA LEU A 49 -16.76 0.47 1.38
C LEU A 49 -16.89 1.06 2.77
N SER A 50 -15.96 1.92 3.17
CA SER A 50 -15.99 2.59 4.48
C SER A 50 -15.81 4.08 4.33
N GLY A 51 -16.49 4.88 5.13
CA GLY A 51 -16.17 6.31 5.27
C GLY A 51 -17.39 7.19 5.53
N ASP A 52 -17.22 8.49 5.28
CA ASP A 52 -18.26 9.51 5.50
C ASP A 52 -19.13 9.64 4.24
N PHE A 53 -20.31 9.04 4.30
CA PHE A 53 -21.31 9.14 3.25
C PHE A 53 -22.14 10.40 3.38
N SER A 54 -22.05 11.14 4.49
CA SER A 54 -22.87 12.31 4.79
C SER A 54 -24.38 12.05 4.62
N ILE A 55 -24.82 10.79 4.70
CA ILE A 55 -26.19 10.34 4.46
C ILE A 55 -26.62 9.54 5.68
N ASN A 56 -27.74 9.92 6.28
CA ASN A 56 -28.38 9.07 7.27
C ASN A 56 -29.00 7.87 6.55
N THR A 57 -28.41 6.70 6.73
CA THR A 57 -28.84 5.45 6.06
C THR A 57 -30.25 5.01 6.41
N GLU A 58 -30.79 5.39 7.57
CA GLU A 58 -32.19 5.11 7.94
C GLU A 58 -33.19 5.98 7.16
N LYS A 59 -32.74 7.15 6.71
CA LYS A 59 -33.48 8.07 5.87
C LYS A 59 -32.81 8.20 4.51
N ALA A 60 -32.15 7.12 4.06
CA ALA A 60 -31.45 7.10 2.80
C ALA A 60 -32.43 7.43 1.67
N PRO A 61 -32.08 8.33 0.75
CA PRO A 61 -32.91 8.57 -0.43
C PRO A 61 -32.97 7.32 -1.34
N THR A 62 -34.02 7.21 -2.16
CA THR A 62 -34.32 5.99 -2.94
C THR A 62 -33.19 5.61 -3.90
N ASP A 63 -32.64 6.58 -4.62
CA ASP A 63 -31.48 6.43 -5.51
C ASP A 63 -30.27 5.78 -4.81
N PHE A 64 -29.95 6.18 -3.58
CA PHE A 64 -28.86 5.57 -2.82
C PHE A 64 -29.17 4.12 -2.40
N ARG A 65 -30.43 3.82 -2.06
CA ARG A 65 -30.85 2.45 -1.72
C ARG A 65 -30.77 1.53 -2.93
N GLU A 66 -31.19 2.01 -4.11
CA GLU A 66 -31.10 1.27 -5.37
C GLU A 66 -29.64 0.95 -5.73
N ILE A 67 -28.71 1.89 -5.53
CA ILE A 67 -27.28 1.66 -5.76
C ILE A 67 -26.76 0.53 -4.87
N LEU A 68 -27.10 0.54 -3.57
CA LEU A 68 -26.68 -0.50 -2.63
C LEU A 68 -27.27 -1.87 -3.01
N GLN A 69 -28.56 -1.93 -3.35
CA GLN A 69 -29.23 -3.16 -3.75
C GLN A 69 -28.65 -3.74 -5.05
N THR A 70 -28.50 -2.91 -6.09
CA THR A 70 -27.96 -3.32 -7.38
C THR A 70 -26.53 -3.85 -7.25
N SER A 71 -25.77 -3.29 -6.30
CA SER A 71 -24.37 -3.68 -6.06
C SER A 71 -24.23 -4.80 -5.02
N SER A 72 -25.35 -5.38 -4.55
CA SER A 72 -25.38 -6.39 -3.48
C SER A 72 -24.62 -5.96 -2.21
N LEU A 73 -24.64 -4.66 -1.91
CA LEU A 73 -23.96 -4.08 -0.76
C LEU A 73 -24.90 -4.04 0.44
N THR A 74 -24.54 -4.78 1.48
CA THR A 74 -25.25 -4.75 2.77
C THR A 74 -24.50 -3.87 3.75
N ARG A 75 -25.25 -3.25 4.67
CA ARG A 75 -24.66 -2.44 5.72
C ARG A 75 -24.06 -3.37 6.77
N ALA A 76 -22.74 -3.31 6.95
CA ALA A 76 -22.05 -4.17 7.90
C ALA A 76 -22.28 -3.74 9.37
N PHE A 77 -22.66 -2.48 9.62
CA PHE A 77 -22.75 -1.95 10.99
C PHE A 77 -23.80 -0.86 11.19
N LYS A 78 -24.49 -0.89 12.35
CA LYS A 78 -25.38 0.18 12.83
C LYS A 78 -24.64 1.14 13.79
N CYS A 79 -23.63 1.88 13.34
CA CYS A 79 -22.90 2.82 14.22
C CYS A 79 -23.42 4.28 14.18
N PHE A 80 -23.14 5.02 15.26
CA PHE A 80 -23.45 6.43 15.48
C PHE A 80 -22.14 7.23 15.53
N THR A 81 -22.06 8.38 14.84
CA THR A 81 -20.76 9.06 14.69
C THR A 81 -20.67 10.52 15.10
N THR A 82 -21.73 11.16 15.60
CA THR A 82 -21.66 12.56 16.06
C THR A 82 -22.30 12.79 17.43
N HIS A 83 -21.94 13.90 18.09
CA HIS A 83 -22.60 14.41 19.31
C HIS A 83 -24.13 14.58 19.16
N LYS A 84 -24.67 14.56 17.94
CA LYS A 84 -26.11 14.65 17.63
C LYS A 84 -26.72 13.32 17.13
N ARG A 85 -26.06 12.18 17.35
CA ARG A 85 -26.53 10.83 16.96
C ARG A 85 -26.80 10.65 15.46
N THR A 86 -26.09 11.35 14.58
CA THR A 86 -26.25 11.14 13.12
C THR A 86 -25.45 9.92 12.64
N LYS A 87 -26.05 9.11 11.75
CA LYS A 87 -25.48 7.86 11.19
C LYS A 87 -24.92 8.07 9.79
N ILE A 88 -23.95 8.98 9.66
CA ILE A 88 -23.42 9.41 8.37
C ILE A 88 -22.17 8.65 7.92
N ASP A 89 -21.38 8.17 8.88
CA ASP A 89 -20.26 7.28 8.62
C ASP A 89 -20.76 5.84 8.60
N ASN A 90 -20.47 5.13 7.51
CA ASN A 90 -21.00 3.79 7.29
C ASN A 90 -19.91 2.89 6.72
N ILE A 91 -20.12 1.59 6.92
CA ILE A 91 -19.35 0.54 6.27
C ILE A 91 -20.35 -0.39 5.57
N PHE A 92 -20.15 -0.59 4.27
CA PHE A 92 -20.93 -1.50 3.44
C PHE A 92 -20.04 -2.61 2.89
N CYS A 93 -20.58 -3.81 2.79
CA CYS A 93 -19.86 -4.99 2.34
C CYS A 93 -20.68 -5.75 1.29
N SER A 94 -20.02 -6.36 0.31
CA SER A 94 -20.69 -7.16 -0.73
C SER A 94 -20.95 -8.62 -0.33
N LYS A 95 -20.34 -9.08 0.77
CA LYS A 95 -20.62 -10.38 1.40
C LYS A 95 -21.09 -10.17 2.82
N GLU A 96 -21.96 -11.06 3.29
CA GLU A 96 -22.38 -11.07 4.70
C GLU A 96 -21.17 -11.17 5.63
N TRP A 97 -21.19 -10.35 6.68
CA TRP A 97 -20.21 -10.37 7.75
C TRP A 97 -20.86 -11.00 8.97
N ASP A 98 -20.16 -11.93 9.62
CA ASP A 98 -20.51 -12.35 10.97
C ASP A 98 -20.54 -11.12 11.88
N GLU A 99 -21.61 -10.99 12.68
CA GLU A 99 -21.92 -9.79 13.47
C GLU A 99 -20.67 -9.23 14.17
N PRO A 100 -20.13 -8.11 13.68
CA PRO A 100 -18.82 -7.70 14.11
C PRO A 100 -18.98 -6.82 15.35
N SER A 101 -18.24 -7.12 16.41
CA SER A 101 -18.27 -6.35 17.64
C SER A 101 -17.87 -4.90 17.35
N THR A 102 -18.77 -3.94 17.59
CA THR A 102 -18.49 -2.51 17.43
C THR A 102 -17.95 -1.94 18.73
N LYS A 103 -16.78 -1.30 18.66
CA LYS A 103 -16.35 -0.38 19.71
C LYS A 103 -16.29 1.02 19.10
N THR A 104 -17.20 1.88 19.53
CA THR A 104 -17.02 3.33 19.36
C THR A 104 -16.00 3.78 20.39
N HIS A 105 -14.80 4.10 19.92
CA HIS A 105 -13.76 4.67 20.78
C HIS A 105 -13.98 6.18 20.90
N LEU A 106 -13.63 6.71 22.08
CA LEU A 106 -13.61 8.15 22.35
C LEU A 106 -12.71 8.89 21.35
N GLU A 107 -13.01 10.19 21.20
CA GLU A 107 -12.36 11.17 20.33
C GLU A 107 -10.88 10.86 20.02
N ILE A 108 -10.62 10.42 18.79
CA ILE A 108 -9.24 10.37 18.29
C ILE A 108 -8.91 11.74 17.70
N GLY A 109 -8.36 12.61 18.54
CA GLY A 109 -7.92 13.94 18.13
C GLY A 109 -9.02 15.01 18.16
N LYS A 110 -8.99 15.96 17.22
CA LYS A 110 -9.91 17.13 17.16
C LYS A 110 -11.13 16.93 16.24
N SER A 111 -11.38 15.70 15.78
CA SER A 111 -12.47 15.43 14.83
C SER A 111 -13.81 15.32 15.56
N PRO A 112 -14.91 15.90 15.04
CA PRO A 112 -16.25 15.69 15.59
C PRO A 112 -16.84 14.31 15.27
N HIS A 113 -16.09 13.44 14.56
CA HIS A 113 -16.47 12.07 14.23
C HIS A 113 -15.87 11.07 15.22
N PHE A 114 -16.64 10.04 15.57
CA PHE A 114 -16.14 8.90 16.35
C PHE A 114 -15.32 7.92 15.49
N LEU A 115 -14.30 7.29 16.08
CA LEU A 115 -13.62 6.17 15.43
C LEU A 115 -14.56 4.96 15.40
N LEU A 116 -14.76 4.42 14.20
CA LEU A 116 -15.44 3.15 13.99
C LEU A 116 -14.40 2.02 13.93
N GLU A 117 -14.38 1.16 14.94
CA GLU A 117 -13.64 -0.10 14.89
C GLU A 117 -14.59 -1.25 14.50
N ALA A 118 -14.16 -2.01 13.50
CA ALA A 118 -14.86 -3.11 12.88
C ALA A 118 -13.92 -4.32 12.85
N LYS A 119 -14.29 -5.43 13.49
CA LYS A 119 -13.47 -6.64 13.55
C LYS A 119 -14.22 -7.81 12.92
N SER A 120 -13.66 -8.40 11.87
CA SER A 120 -14.17 -9.60 11.22
C SER A 120 -13.14 -10.73 11.29
N ASN A 121 -13.62 -11.96 11.43
CA ASN A 121 -12.80 -13.17 11.44
C ASN A 121 -12.76 -13.78 10.03
N PHE A 122 -12.00 -13.18 9.14
CA PHE A 122 -11.78 -13.80 7.83
C PHE A 122 -10.77 -14.92 7.94
N GLN A 123 -11.20 -16.15 7.64
CA GLN A 123 -10.28 -17.21 7.29
C GLN A 123 -9.71 -16.87 5.91
N ILE A 124 -8.48 -16.37 5.89
CA ILE A 124 -7.67 -16.35 4.68
C ILE A 124 -7.34 -17.81 4.43
N GLU A 125 -8.14 -18.50 3.60
CA GLU A 125 -7.77 -19.82 3.08
C GLU A 125 -6.33 -19.73 2.57
N ASN A 126 -5.52 -20.72 2.97
CA ASN A 126 -4.07 -20.76 2.75
C ASN A 126 -3.68 -20.26 1.36
N GLN A 127 -3.41 -18.97 1.25
CA GLN A 127 -2.93 -18.42 -0.01
C GLN A 127 -1.57 -19.07 -0.28
N PRO A 128 -1.28 -19.45 -1.53
CA PRO A 128 0.09 -19.75 -1.90
C PRO A 128 0.91 -18.53 -1.49
N LYS A 129 1.90 -18.74 -0.61
CA LYS A 129 2.81 -17.67 -0.16
C LYS A 129 3.18 -16.84 -1.38
N GLN A 130 2.84 -15.55 -1.39
CA GLN A 130 3.26 -14.65 -2.47
C GLN A 130 4.75 -14.88 -2.69
N GLU A 131 5.09 -15.52 -3.79
CA GLU A 131 6.47 -15.72 -4.20
C GLU A 131 6.98 -14.33 -4.53
N GLN A 132 7.75 -13.75 -3.61
CA GLN A 132 8.38 -12.47 -3.87
C GLN A 132 9.26 -12.64 -5.11
N SER A 133 9.01 -11.86 -6.16
CA SER A 133 9.83 -11.87 -7.37
C SER A 133 10.60 -10.57 -7.47
N GLN A 134 11.84 -10.63 -7.94
CA GLN A 134 12.62 -9.45 -8.30
C GLN A 134 13.05 -9.51 -9.77
N LEU A 135 13.33 -8.35 -10.35
CA LEU A 135 13.91 -8.26 -11.69
C LEU A 135 15.33 -8.83 -11.68
N ASP A 136 15.59 -9.78 -12.57
CA ASP A 136 16.88 -10.45 -12.71
C ASP A 136 17.73 -9.79 -13.77
N TYR A 137 18.32 -8.64 -13.44
CA TYR A 137 19.13 -7.85 -14.36
C TYR A 137 20.36 -8.61 -14.91
N GLU A 138 20.81 -9.66 -14.20
CA GLU A 138 21.90 -10.54 -14.67
C GLU A 138 21.50 -11.33 -15.93
N ASN A 139 20.20 -11.65 -16.08
CA ASN A 139 19.65 -12.41 -17.21
C ASN A 139 18.83 -11.52 -18.15
N CYS A 140 19.15 -10.23 -18.22
CA CYS A 140 18.51 -9.29 -19.14
C CYS A 140 18.79 -9.67 -20.61
N ASP A 141 17.75 -9.71 -21.45
CA ASP A 141 17.93 -9.80 -22.90
C ASP A 141 18.39 -8.43 -23.45
N LEU A 142 19.71 -8.25 -23.51
CA LEU A 142 20.34 -7.03 -23.98
C LEU A 142 20.07 -6.75 -25.47
N ASN A 143 19.87 -7.78 -26.29
CA ASN A 143 19.61 -7.62 -27.71
C ASN A 143 18.19 -7.07 -27.92
N LEU A 144 17.22 -7.64 -27.22
CA LEU A 144 15.85 -7.10 -27.21
C LEU A 144 15.82 -5.69 -26.64
N LEU A 145 16.51 -5.45 -25.52
CA LEU A 145 16.54 -4.14 -24.86
C LEU A 145 17.06 -3.04 -25.80
N ARG A 146 18.19 -3.31 -26.49
CA ARG A 146 18.76 -2.37 -27.47
C ARG A 146 17.79 -2.06 -28.61
N ARG A 147 17.01 -3.05 -29.06
CA ARG A 147 16.04 -2.90 -30.15
C ARG A 147 14.83 -2.05 -29.73
N ILE A 148 14.33 -2.21 -28.51
CA ILE A 148 13.09 -1.56 -28.08
C ILE A 148 13.33 -0.19 -27.44
N VAL A 149 14.48 0.01 -26.79
CA VAL A 149 14.82 1.30 -26.15
C VAL A 149 14.94 2.41 -27.19
N SER A 150 15.42 2.11 -28.40
CA SER A 150 15.58 3.09 -29.48
C SER A 150 14.26 3.60 -30.07
N VAL A 151 13.13 2.95 -29.78
CA VAL A 151 11.82 3.29 -30.35
C VAL A 151 10.95 3.96 -29.28
N VAL A 152 11.25 5.23 -28.98
CA VAL A 152 10.44 6.04 -28.05
C VAL A 152 9.12 6.42 -28.74
N ASP A 153 8.01 6.42 -27.99
CA ASP A 153 6.69 6.81 -28.50
C ASP A 153 6.75 8.17 -29.20
N SER A 154 6.20 8.24 -30.42
CA SER A 154 6.02 9.46 -31.21
C SER A 154 5.49 10.66 -30.40
N LYS A 155 4.64 10.42 -29.39
CA LYS A 155 4.10 11.45 -28.48
C LYS A 155 5.20 12.23 -27.76
N PHE A 156 6.35 11.62 -27.50
CA PHE A 156 7.50 12.30 -26.91
C PHE A 156 7.98 13.47 -27.78
N TYR A 157 8.01 13.29 -29.09
CA TYR A 157 8.48 14.32 -30.03
C TYR A 157 7.42 15.40 -30.29
N LEU A 158 6.14 15.07 -30.08
CA LEU A 158 5.01 15.99 -30.29
C LEU A 158 4.70 16.88 -29.09
N SER A 159 5.04 16.44 -27.86
CA SER A 159 4.81 17.24 -26.67
C SER A 159 5.77 18.44 -26.60
N ASN A 160 5.31 19.56 -26.04
CA ASN A 160 6.12 20.71 -25.70
C ASN A 160 6.34 20.84 -24.18
N ASP A 161 5.66 20.04 -23.35
CA ASP A 161 5.79 20.05 -21.89
C ASP A 161 6.90 19.08 -21.45
N VAL A 162 7.84 19.60 -20.67
CA VAL A 162 8.97 18.84 -20.11
C VAL A 162 8.48 17.76 -19.13
N ASN A 163 7.41 18.02 -18.37
CA ASN A 163 6.88 17.05 -17.41
C ASN A 163 6.24 15.86 -18.14
N GLU A 164 5.43 16.14 -19.17
CA GLU A 164 4.81 15.12 -20.01
C GLU A 164 5.86 14.28 -20.74
N LYS A 165 6.89 14.90 -21.30
CA LYS A 165 8.05 14.19 -21.89
C LYS A 165 8.74 13.26 -20.90
N THR A 166 8.92 13.73 -19.67
CA THR A 166 9.54 12.94 -18.60
C THR A 166 8.68 11.72 -18.26
N GLU A 167 7.37 11.89 -18.17
CA GLU A 167 6.44 10.79 -17.91
C GLU A 167 6.44 9.76 -19.05
N ILE A 168 6.42 10.22 -20.32
CA ILE A 168 6.50 9.35 -21.49
C ILE A 168 7.79 8.52 -21.47
N LEU A 169 8.94 9.15 -21.20
CA LEU A 169 10.21 8.43 -21.09
C LEU A 169 10.23 7.42 -19.94
N LEU A 170 9.75 7.81 -18.76
CA LEU A 170 9.71 6.91 -17.60
C LEU A 170 8.83 5.68 -17.86
N ASN A 171 7.67 5.88 -18.48
CA ASN A 171 6.79 4.80 -18.88
C ASN A 171 7.42 3.90 -19.95
N HIS A 172 8.07 4.50 -20.95
CA HIS A 172 8.81 3.77 -21.98
C HIS A 172 9.90 2.87 -21.39
N TYR A 173 10.78 3.42 -20.55
CA TYR A 173 11.85 2.65 -19.91
C TYR A 173 11.32 1.57 -18.97
N SER A 174 10.26 1.86 -18.21
CA SER A 174 9.61 0.87 -17.35
C SER A 174 9.07 -0.32 -18.15
N ASN A 175 8.45 -0.07 -19.29
CA ASN A 175 7.95 -1.11 -20.19
C ASN A 175 9.08 -1.90 -20.84
N CYS A 176 10.16 -1.22 -21.25
CA CYS A 176 11.36 -1.88 -21.79
C CYS A 176 11.97 -2.84 -20.77
N ILE A 177 12.14 -2.39 -19.52
CA ILE A 177 12.69 -3.21 -18.44
C ILE A 177 11.80 -4.43 -18.18
N LYS A 178 10.47 -4.25 -18.13
CA LYS A 178 9.53 -5.38 -17.91
C LYS A 178 9.57 -6.41 -19.04
N ALA A 179 9.79 -5.97 -20.28
CA ALA A 179 9.87 -6.86 -21.44
C ALA A 179 11.19 -7.62 -21.51
N CYS A 180 12.29 -7.01 -21.07
CA CYS A 180 13.64 -7.56 -21.26
C CYS A 180 14.24 -8.22 -20.02
N VAL A 181 13.77 -7.87 -18.82
CA VAL A 181 14.35 -8.36 -17.57
C VAL A 181 13.40 -9.37 -16.94
N PRO A 182 13.75 -10.67 -16.94
CA PRO A 182 12.89 -11.70 -16.40
C PRO A 182 12.72 -11.56 -14.88
N LEU A 183 11.60 -12.06 -14.36
CA LEU A 183 11.35 -12.12 -12.93
C LEU A 183 11.97 -13.37 -12.32
N LYS A 184 12.84 -13.19 -11.33
CA LYS A 184 13.41 -14.25 -10.50
C LYS A 184 12.60 -14.42 -9.24
N LYS A 185 12.08 -15.62 -9.03
CA LYS A 185 11.38 -16.03 -7.81
C LYS A 185 12.36 -16.09 -6.64
N LEU A 186 12.04 -15.42 -5.55
CA LEU A 186 12.75 -15.48 -4.28
C LEU A 186 12.13 -16.59 -3.44
N SER A 187 12.95 -17.55 -3.02
CA SER A 187 12.48 -18.59 -2.12
C SER A 187 12.15 -17.96 -0.76
N SER A 188 10.90 -18.14 -0.33
CA SER A 188 10.30 -17.49 0.84
C SER A 188 10.77 -18.06 2.20
N LYS A 189 12.02 -18.51 2.29
CA LYS A 189 12.65 -18.98 3.53
C LYS A 189 14.10 -18.53 3.63
N ILE A 190 14.31 -17.23 3.72
CA ILE A 190 15.49 -16.69 4.40
C ILE A 190 14.96 -15.81 5.51
N GLN A 191 14.82 -16.37 6.72
CA GLN A 191 14.72 -15.51 7.89
C GLN A 191 16.01 -14.68 7.93
N PRO A 192 15.95 -13.34 7.94
CA PRO A 192 17.16 -12.58 8.11
C PRO A 192 17.69 -12.87 9.52
N ASN A 193 18.75 -13.67 9.61
CA ASN A 193 19.53 -13.85 10.84
C ASN A 193 20.08 -12.51 11.36
N PHE A 194 20.03 -11.47 10.53
CA PHE A 194 20.29 -10.10 10.90
C PHE A 194 19.11 -9.45 11.65
N ARG A 195 19.25 -9.35 12.98
CA ARG A 195 18.39 -8.49 13.80
C ARG A 195 19.13 -7.19 14.11
N PRO A 196 18.66 -6.02 13.60
CA PRO A 196 19.23 -4.74 13.96
C PRO A 196 19.21 -4.53 15.48
N SER A 197 20.23 -3.86 16.00
CA SER A 197 20.28 -3.50 17.42
C SER A 197 19.11 -2.58 17.82
N LYS A 198 18.82 -2.51 19.12
CA LYS A 198 17.76 -1.62 19.65
C LYS A 198 17.99 -0.16 19.22
N THR A 199 19.24 0.30 19.22
CA THR A 199 19.64 1.65 18.79
C THR A 199 19.38 1.87 17.30
N THR A 200 19.77 0.92 16.43
CA THR A 200 19.46 1.00 14.99
C THR A 200 17.95 1.00 14.74
N LYS A 201 17.16 0.21 15.48
CA LYS A 201 15.69 0.22 15.38
C LYS A 201 15.10 1.59 15.72
N GLN A 202 15.57 2.23 16.80
CA GLN A 202 15.15 3.58 17.18
C GLN A 202 15.51 4.61 16.08
N LEU A 203 16.71 4.55 15.54
CA LEU A 203 17.11 5.45 14.44
C LEU A 203 16.23 5.26 13.18
N ILE A 204 15.86 4.03 12.85
CA ILE A 204 14.92 3.75 11.74
C ILE A 204 13.56 4.41 12.00
N GLN A 205 13.04 4.32 13.22
CA GLN A 205 11.77 4.96 13.60
C GLN A 205 11.87 6.50 13.51
N TYR A 206 12.96 7.09 14.00
CA TYR A 206 13.20 8.53 13.88
C TYR A 206 13.29 8.96 12.41
N LYS A 207 13.99 8.20 11.56
CA LYS A 207 14.08 8.46 10.12
C LYS A 207 12.68 8.49 9.48
N LYS A 208 11.81 7.55 9.83
CA LYS A 208 10.42 7.53 9.32
C LYS A 208 9.66 8.79 9.74
N LYS A 209 9.77 9.22 11.00
CA LYS A 209 9.13 10.45 11.49
C LYS A 209 9.63 11.69 10.74
N GLU A 210 10.94 11.83 10.56
CA GLU A 210 11.53 12.98 9.83
C GLU A 210 11.21 12.96 8.34
N PHE A 211 11.09 11.79 7.70
CA PHE A 211 10.62 11.69 6.32
C PHE A 211 9.23 12.33 6.14
N TYR A 212 8.30 12.03 7.05
CA TYR A 212 6.95 12.62 6.99
C TYR A 212 6.97 14.13 7.24
N LYS A 213 7.84 14.63 8.13
CA LYS A 213 8.01 16.08 8.33
C LYS A 213 8.57 16.76 7.09
N MET A 214 9.62 16.18 6.48
CA MET A 214 10.19 16.65 5.21
C MET A 214 9.14 16.69 4.11
N LYS A 215 8.35 15.63 3.93
CA LYS A 215 7.28 15.58 2.92
C LYS A 215 6.19 16.63 3.13
N ARG A 216 5.84 16.94 4.39
CA ARG A 216 4.82 17.95 4.73
C ARG A 216 5.32 19.38 4.55
N GLN A 217 6.54 19.67 5.00
CA GLN A 217 7.06 21.04 5.08
C GLN A 217 7.88 21.44 3.86
N GLN A 218 8.41 20.48 3.11
CA GLN A 218 9.17 20.66 1.86
C GLN A 218 10.29 21.72 1.92
N SER A 219 10.81 22.00 3.10
CA SER A 219 11.87 22.99 3.30
C SER A 219 13.25 22.36 3.18
N LEU A 220 14.22 23.12 2.65
CA LEU A 220 15.61 22.69 2.53
C LEU A 220 16.19 22.21 3.86
N VAL A 221 15.87 22.91 4.96
CA VAL A 221 16.29 22.54 6.32
C VAL A 221 15.80 21.13 6.70
N LYS A 222 14.56 20.79 6.35
CA LYS A 222 13.99 19.47 6.66
C LYS A 222 14.56 18.38 5.76
N THR A 223 14.84 18.69 4.50
CA THR A 223 15.53 17.77 3.58
C THR A 223 16.92 17.42 4.12
N ILE A 224 17.73 18.41 4.50
CA ILE A 224 19.07 18.19 5.07
C ILE A 224 19.00 17.39 6.37
N GLN A 225 18.04 17.70 7.26
CA GLN A 225 17.85 16.95 8.50
C GLN A 225 17.50 15.47 8.23
N TYR A 226 16.62 15.21 7.27
CA TYR A 226 16.28 13.86 6.86
C TYR A 226 17.47 13.12 6.24
N GLU A 227 18.23 13.76 5.37
CA GLU A 227 19.41 13.16 4.72
C GLU A 227 20.49 12.78 5.72
N LYS A 228 20.81 13.66 6.67
CA LYS A 228 21.74 13.36 7.77
C LYS A 228 21.27 12.13 8.57
N LEU A 229 19.98 12.06 8.87
CA LEU A 229 19.41 10.94 9.62
C LEU A 229 19.37 9.64 8.79
N ARG A 230 19.09 9.73 7.48
CA ARG A 230 19.17 8.62 6.54
C ARG A 230 20.59 8.03 6.52
N ASN A 231 21.61 8.87 6.40
CA ASN A 231 23.01 8.43 6.37
C ASN A 231 23.42 7.82 7.71
N LYS A 232 22.98 8.39 8.83
CA LYS A 232 23.20 7.83 10.17
C LYS A 232 22.57 6.44 10.33
N VAL A 233 21.34 6.25 9.84
CA VAL A 233 20.69 4.92 9.83
C VAL A 233 21.48 3.93 8.97
N LEU A 234 21.90 4.32 7.77
CA LEU A 234 22.68 3.45 6.88
C LEU A 234 23.99 3.00 7.53
N ASN A 235 24.72 3.92 8.15
CA ASN A 235 25.96 3.61 8.86
C ASN A 235 25.72 2.69 10.08
N SER A 236 24.63 2.91 10.83
CA SER A 236 24.25 2.05 11.95
C SER A 236 23.92 0.62 11.49
N ILE A 237 23.19 0.48 10.38
CA ILE A 237 22.89 -0.83 9.78
C ILE A 237 24.18 -1.51 9.31
N ARG A 238 25.08 -0.78 8.63
CA ARG A 238 26.39 -1.33 8.20
C ARG A 238 27.21 -1.82 9.39
N GLY A 239 27.28 -1.04 10.47
CA GLY A 239 27.98 -1.41 11.70
C GLY A 239 27.37 -2.64 12.37
N ASP A 240 26.04 -2.72 12.44
CA ASP A 240 25.35 -3.91 12.96
C ASP A 240 25.62 -5.15 12.08
N LYS A 241 25.61 -4.99 10.74
CA LYS A 241 25.91 -6.08 9.81
C LYS A 241 27.35 -6.58 10.00
N TYR A 242 28.31 -5.67 10.12
CA TYR A 242 29.71 -6.00 10.38
C TYR A 242 29.86 -6.74 11.72
N ARG A 243 29.27 -6.24 12.81
CA ARG A 243 29.31 -6.92 14.11
C ARG A 243 28.68 -8.31 14.07
N HIS A 244 27.56 -8.47 13.38
CA HIS A 244 26.93 -9.78 13.19
C HIS A 244 27.85 -10.71 12.40
N PHE A 245 28.39 -10.24 11.28
CA PHE A 245 29.36 -10.98 10.45
C PHE A 245 30.58 -11.42 11.26
N SER A 246 31.20 -10.54 12.05
CA SER A 246 32.37 -10.85 12.86
C SER A 246 32.05 -11.90 13.93
N LYS A 247 30.89 -11.80 14.60
CA LYS A 247 30.43 -12.81 15.56
C LYS A 247 30.18 -14.17 14.89
N THR A 248 29.52 -14.17 13.75
CA THR A 248 29.28 -15.40 12.98
C THR A 248 30.60 -16.00 12.51
N LYS A 249 31.54 -15.20 11.99
CA LYS A 249 32.88 -15.68 11.59
C LYS A 249 33.64 -16.31 12.75
N ALA A 250 33.60 -15.71 13.94
CA ALA A 250 34.25 -16.27 15.13
C ALA A 250 33.63 -17.61 15.60
N GLN A 251 32.37 -17.88 15.23
CA GLN A 251 31.67 -19.13 15.58
C GLN A 251 31.97 -20.28 14.61
N PHE A 252 32.61 -20.03 13.47
CA PHE A 252 32.97 -21.05 12.49
C PHE A 252 34.49 -21.13 12.35
N SER A 253 35.07 -22.23 12.82
CA SER A 253 36.51 -22.53 12.65
C SER A 253 36.86 -22.92 11.21
N ASP A 254 35.91 -23.51 10.47
CA ASP A 254 36.08 -23.89 9.06
C ASP A 254 35.52 -22.82 8.11
N SER A 255 36.43 -22.25 7.30
CA SER A 255 36.14 -21.26 6.27
C SER A 255 35.11 -21.73 5.23
N LYS A 256 35.06 -23.01 4.86
CA LYS A 256 34.08 -23.53 3.88
C LYS A 256 32.66 -23.52 4.43
N ILE A 257 32.49 -23.86 5.72
CA ILE A 257 31.20 -23.82 6.40
C ILE A 257 30.74 -22.37 6.58
N PHE A 258 31.67 -21.47 6.92
CA PHE A 258 31.41 -20.03 7.01
C PHE A 258 30.90 -19.44 5.70
N TRP A 259 31.56 -19.70 4.57
CA TRP A 259 31.14 -19.19 3.26
C TRP A 259 29.80 -19.76 2.79
N LYS A 260 29.50 -21.04 3.10
CA LYS A 260 28.19 -21.65 2.83
C LYS A 260 27.08 -21.00 3.67
N GLY A 261 27.36 -20.61 4.91
CA GLY A 261 26.44 -19.84 5.76
C GLY A 261 26.26 -18.39 5.30
N LEU A 262 27.34 -17.75 4.82
CA LEU A 262 27.32 -16.38 4.30
C LEU A 262 26.48 -16.23 3.03
N ASN A 263 26.60 -17.20 2.12
CA ASN A 263 25.80 -17.23 0.89
C ASN A 263 24.30 -17.36 1.17
N ARG A 264 23.90 -17.90 2.32
CA ARG A 264 22.49 -17.87 2.77
C ARG A 264 22.09 -16.51 3.36
N PHE A 265 23.04 -15.74 3.90
CA PHE A 265 22.81 -14.42 4.50
C PHE A 265 22.66 -13.30 3.47
N TYR A 266 23.46 -13.32 2.39
CA TYR A 266 23.42 -12.30 1.34
C TYR A 266 22.36 -12.54 0.26
N LYS A 267 21.86 -13.77 0.10
CA LYS A 267 20.76 -14.09 -0.84
C LYS A 267 19.37 -13.65 -0.36
N GLY A 268 19.26 -13.04 0.82
CA GLY A 268 18.00 -12.62 1.44
C GLY A 268 17.69 -11.13 1.39
N PHE A 269 18.37 -10.37 0.52
CA PHE A 269 18.11 -8.95 0.26
C PHE A 269 18.14 -8.64 -1.23
#